data_AF-A0A967C1W2-F1
#
_entry.id   AF-A0A967C1W2-F1
#
_cell.length_a   1.000
_cell.length_b   1.000
_cell.length_c   1.000
_cell.angle_alpha   90.00
_cell.angle_beta   90.00
_cell.angle_gamma   90.00
#
_symmetry.space_group_name_H-M   'P 1'
#
loop_
_entity.id
_entity.type
_entity.pdbx_description
1 polymer ?
#
loop_
_entity_poly.entity_id
_entity_poly.type
_entity_poly.pdbx_seq_one_letter_code
_entity_poly.pdbx_strand_id
1 'polypeptide(L)'
;MPEVKASKALRDDVYKSFEEMVLKAMAPDIPIPQRQALFNRAQELRAQWVELSAARFNSDAVVFTKAQQKVFEATTDLRQATKDLDDAVKIAEKATKVFGLLDKLLKKAVKFAAPVF
;
A
#
# COMPACT_ATOMS: atom_id res chain seq x y z
N MET A 1 8.83 -6.25 8.22
CA MET A 1 9.89 -6.53 7.22
C MET A 1 11.26 -6.21 7.81
N PRO A 2 11.86 -7.14 8.58
CA PRO A 2 13.20 -6.97 9.14
C PRO A 2 14.30 -7.10 8.08
N GLU A 3 14.11 -7.97 7.09
CA GLU A 3 15.10 -8.27 6.03
C GLU A 3 15.43 -7.07 5.13
N VAL A 4 14.43 -6.22 4.82
CA VAL A 4 14.61 -5.00 4.00
C VAL A 4 15.38 -3.91 4.75
N LYS A 5 15.28 -3.86 6.08
CA LYS A 5 16.06 -2.92 6.90
C LYS A 5 17.51 -3.36 7.04
N ALA A 6 17.74 -4.67 7.19
CA ALA A 6 19.08 -5.25 7.20
C ALA A 6 19.80 -5.03 5.85
N SER A 7 19.08 -5.17 4.71
CA SER A 7 19.66 -4.94 3.38
C SER A 7 19.97 -3.46 3.09
N LYS A 8 19.19 -2.51 3.64
CA LYS A 8 19.50 -1.07 3.54
C LYS A 8 20.83 -0.73 4.22
N ALA A 9 20.98 -1.14 5.48
CA ALA A 9 22.16 -0.83 6.26
C ALA A 9 23.41 -1.44 5.62
N LEU A 10 23.31 -2.70 5.17
CA LEU A 10 24.39 -3.38 4.46
C LEU A 10 24.77 -2.67 3.15
N ARG A 11 23.79 -2.28 2.32
CA ARG A 11 24.05 -1.53 1.08
C ARG A 11 24.74 -0.20 1.35
N ASP A 12 24.25 0.55 2.34
CA ASP A 12 24.80 1.87 2.68
C ASP A 12 26.23 1.75 3.22
N ASP A 13 26.55 0.67 3.94
CA ASP A 13 27.89 0.36 4.42
C ASP A 13 28.86 -0.06 3.29
N VAL A 14 28.39 -0.88 2.34
CA VAL A 14 29.16 -1.24 1.14
C VAL A 14 29.48 0.01 0.31
N TYR A 15 28.54 0.94 0.19
CA TYR A 15 28.76 2.21 -0.51
C TYR A 15 29.83 3.08 0.17
N LYS A 16 29.75 3.23 1.49
CA LYS A 16 30.77 3.96 2.26
C LYS A 16 32.15 3.34 2.11
N SER A 17 32.24 2.01 2.23
CA SER A 17 33.49 1.27 2.04
C SER A 17 34.06 1.45 0.63
N PHE A 18 33.19 1.50 -0.39
CA PHE A 18 33.59 1.81 -1.76
C PHE A 18 34.18 3.22 -1.86
N GLU A 19 33.50 4.25 -1.34
CA GLU A 19 33.99 5.64 -1.38
C GLU A 19 35.34 5.77 -0.67
N GLU A 20 35.51 5.13 0.48
CA GLU A 20 36.79 5.13 1.21
C GLU A 20 37.93 4.51 0.41
N MET A 21 37.69 3.40 -0.29
CA MET A 21 38.71 2.74 -1.12
C MET A 21 39.10 3.61 -2.32
N VAL A 22 38.13 4.28 -2.96
CA VAL A 22 38.39 5.21 -4.07
C VAL A 22 39.18 6.43 -3.59
N LEU A 23 38.78 7.03 -2.46
CA LEU A 23 39.49 8.16 -1.87
C LEU A 23 40.93 7.81 -1.52
N LYS A 24 41.16 6.64 -0.91
CA LYS A 24 42.51 6.13 -0.65
C LYS A 24 43.28 5.97 -1.96
N ALA A 25 42.72 5.33 -2.97
CA ALA A 25 43.39 5.13 -4.26
C ALA A 25 43.79 6.43 -4.98
N MET A 26 43.06 7.54 -4.74
CA MET A 26 43.36 8.86 -5.30
C MET A 26 44.44 9.62 -4.53
N ALA A 27 44.87 9.14 -3.37
CA ALA A 27 45.93 9.79 -2.59
C ALA A 27 47.28 9.77 -3.37
N PRO A 28 47.99 10.91 -3.41
CA PRO A 28 49.14 11.09 -4.30
C PRO A 28 50.35 10.23 -3.90
N ASP A 29 50.42 9.80 -2.64
CA ASP A 29 51.50 9.06 -1.99
C ASP A 29 51.38 7.54 -2.08
N ILE A 30 50.30 7.01 -2.68
CA ILE A 30 50.11 5.55 -2.79
C ILE A 30 50.88 4.98 -3.99
N PRO A 31 51.75 3.95 -3.78
CA PRO A 31 52.41 3.21 -4.83
C PRO A 31 51.43 2.60 -5.85
N ILE A 32 51.81 2.59 -7.13
CA ILE A 32 50.97 2.09 -8.24
C ILE A 32 50.38 0.68 -7.97
N PRO A 33 51.13 -0.31 -7.47
CA PRO A 33 50.57 -1.64 -7.19
C PRO A 33 49.46 -1.61 -6.13
N GLN A 34 49.64 -0.81 -5.07
CA GLN A 34 48.65 -0.65 -4.00
C GLN A 34 47.42 0.12 -4.50
N ARG A 35 47.63 1.12 -5.35
CA ARG A 35 46.56 1.86 -6.02
C ARG A 35 45.68 0.95 -6.89
N GLN A 36 46.31 0.06 -7.67
CA GLN A 36 45.59 -0.91 -8.48
C GLN A 36 44.77 -1.88 -7.62
N ALA A 37 45.34 -2.37 -6.52
CA ALA A 37 44.64 -3.25 -5.58
C ALA A 37 43.42 -2.55 -4.95
N LEU A 38 43.54 -1.28 -4.56
CA LEU A 38 42.44 -0.48 -4.04
C LEU A 38 41.34 -0.28 -5.09
N PHE A 39 41.69 0.00 -6.35
CA PHE A 39 40.71 0.11 -7.42
C PHE A 39 40.01 -1.22 -7.73
N ASN A 40 40.73 -2.34 -7.75
CA ASN A 40 40.12 -3.65 -7.94
C ASN A 40 39.09 -3.93 -6.84
N ARG A 41 39.45 -3.67 -5.57
CA ARG A 41 38.54 -3.81 -4.43
C ARG A 41 37.36 -2.85 -4.49
N ALA A 42 37.56 -1.62 -4.95
CA ALA A 42 36.48 -0.67 -5.17
C ALA A 42 35.50 -1.15 -6.26
N GLN A 43 36.00 -1.76 -7.35
CA GLN A 43 35.14 -2.35 -8.38
C GLN A 43 34.29 -3.50 -7.85
N GLU A 44 34.87 -4.39 -7.03
CA GLU A 44 34.13 -5.48 -6.38
C GLU A 44 33.03 -4.93 -5.46
N LEU A 45 33.34 -3.94 -4.62
CA LEU A 45 32.35 -3.31 -3.74
C LEU A 45 31.25 -2.59 -4.53
N ARG A 46 31.60 -1.96 -5.67
CA ARG A 46 30.62 -1.36 -6.57
C ARG A 46 29.66 -2.40 -7.16
N ALA A 47 30.18 -3.55 -7.60
CA ALA A 47 29.35 -4.64 -8.12
C ALA A 47 28.37 -5.14 -7.04
N GLN A 48 28.86 -5.40 -5.83
CA GLN A 48 28.03 -5.82 -4.70
C GLN A 48 26.97 -4.77 -4.35
N TRP A 49 27.31 -3.47 -4.37
CA TRP A 49 26.35 -2.39 -4.13
C TRP A 49 25.23 -2.35 -5.16
N VAL A 50 25.55 -2.55 -6.44
CA VAL A 50 24.55 -2.61 -7.53
C VAL A 50 23.61 -3.81 -7.34
N GLU A 51 24.15 -4.99 -7.04
CA GLU A 51 23.35 -6.19 -6.79
C GLU A 51 22.39 -6.02 -5.60
N LEU A 52 22.90 -5.49 -4.48
CA LEU A 52 22.08 -5.20 -3.30
C LEU A 52 20.99 -4.17 -3.60
N SER A 53 21.30 -3.16 -4.41
CA SER A 53 20.35 -2.14 -4.83
C SER A 53 19.26 -2.71 -5.74
N ALA A 54 19.63 -3.58 -6.69
CA ALA A 54 18.69 -4.26 -7.59
C ALA A 54 17.78 -5.24 -6.84
N ALA A 55 18.34 -6.06 -5.94
CA ALA A 55 17.58 -6.99 -5.11
C ALA A 55 16.53 -6.25 -4.26
N ARG A 56 16.92 -5.10 -3.70
CA ARG A 56 16.01 -4.26 -2.94
C ARG A 56 14.91 -3.64 -3.80
N PHE A 57 15.26 -3.09 -4.96
CA PHE A 57 14.27 -2.53 -5.88
C PHE A 57 13.22 -3.58 -6.26
N ASN A 58 13.65 -4.80 -6.58
CA ASN A 58 12.74 -5.91 -6.88
C ASN A 58 11.84 -6.26 -5.69
N SER A 59 12.40 -6.28 -4.47
CA SER A 59 11.62 -6.52 -3.25
C SER A 59 10.57 -5.42 -3.02
N ASP A 60 10.97 -4.15 -3.11
CA ASP A 60 10.10 -2.99 -2.93
C ASP A 60 8.99 -2.97 -4.01
N ALA A 61 9.32 -3.33 -5.26
CA ALA A 61 8.36 -3.46 -6.34
C ALA A 61 7.30 -4.54 -6.05
N VAL A 62 7.70 -5.73 -5.56
CA VAL A 62 6.76 -6.80 -5.18
C VAL A 62 5.83 -6.35 -4.05
N VAL A 63 6.37 -5.66 -3.05
CA VAL A 63 5.58 -5.11 -1.93
C VAL A 63 4.59 -4.07 -2.43
N PHE A 64 5.04 -3.19 -3.32
CA PHE A 64 4.20 -2.17 -3.93
C PHE A 64 3.05 -2.77 -4.76
N THR A 65 3.33 -3.77 -5.61
CA THR A 65 2.29 -4.47 -6.38
C THR A 65 1.26 -5.13 -5.47
N LYS A 66 1.71 -5.81 -4.40
CA LYS A 66 0.79 -6.40 -3.41
C LYS A 66 -0.06 -5.35 -2.71
N ALA A 67 0.52 -4.19 -2.38
CA ALA A 67 -0.21 -3.09 -1.77
C ALA A 67 -1.25 -2.52 -2.73
N GLN A 68 -0.91 -2.31 -4.01
CA GLN A 68 -1.85 -1.86 -5.04
C GLN A 68 -3.02 -2.84 -5.20
N GLN A 69 -2.75 -4.14 -5.22
CA GLN A 69 -3.81 -5.15 -5.34
C GLN A 69 -4.79 -5.10 -4.15
N LYS A 70 -4.29 -4.94 -2.92
CA LYS A 70 -5.15 -4.76 -1.73
C LYS A 70 -5.99 -3.49 -1.79
N VAL A 71 -5.44 -2.39 -2.30
CA VAL A 71 -6.20 -1.15 -2.50
C VAL A 71 -7.33 -1.35 -3.51
N PHE A 72 -7.05 -2.09 -4.59
CA PHE A 72 -8.05 -2.41 -5.61
C PHE A 72 -9.18 -3.31 -5.06
N GLU A 73 -8.83 -4.34 -4.30
CA GLU A 73 -9.79 -5.20 -3.58
C GLU A 73 -10.67 -4.36 -2.66
N ALA A 74 -10.08 -3.55 -1.78
CA ALA A 74 -10.82 -2.68 -0.86
C ALA A 74 -11.74 -1.68 -1.58
N THR A 75 -11.31 -1.14 -2.73
CA THR A 75 -12.13 -0.24 -3.54
C THR A 75 -13.33 -0.97 -4.15
N THR A 76 -13.14 -2.22 -4.56
CA THR A 76 -14.22 -3.07 -5.09
C THR A 76 -15.24 -3.39 -4.00
N ASP A 77 -14.76 -3.77 -2.82
CA ASP A 77 -15.61 -4.04 -1.65
C ASP A 77 -16.42 -2.81 -1.24
N LEU A 78 -15.78 -1.63 -1.18
CA LEU A 78 -16.48 -0.37 -0.88
C LEU A 78 -17.57 -0.05 -1.91
N ARG A 79 -17.31 -0.29 -3.19
CA ARG A 79 -18.33 -0.11 -4.24
C ARG A 79 -19.50 -1.06 -4.05
N GLN A 80 -19.25 -2.31 -3.67
CA GLN A 80 -20.32 -3.26 -3.40
C GLN A 80 -21.14 -2.86 -2.18
N ALA A 81 -20.48 -2.53 -1.07
CA ALA A 81 -21.15 -2.05 0.15
C ALA A 81 -22.01 -0.80 -0.11
N THR A 82 -21.57 0.09 -1.01
CA THR A 82 -22.34 1.27 -1.42
C THR A 82 -23.62 0.89 -2.16
N LYS A 83 -23.58 -0.11 -3.05
CA LYS A 83 -24.77 -0.62 -3.74
C LYS A 83 -25.75 -1.27 -2.76
N ASP A 84 -25.23 -2.09 -1.85
CA ASP A 84 -26.05 -2.77 -0.85
C ASP A 84 -26.76 -1.75 0.05
N LEU A 85 -26.08 -0.66 0.39
CA LEU A 85 -26.66 0.44 1.18
C LEU A 85 -27.74 1.20 0.40
N ASP A 86 -27.53 1.48 -0.89
CA ASP A 86 -28.54 2.10 -1.76
C ASP A 86 -29.82 1.23 -1.86
N ASP A 87 -29.64 -0.08 -2.01
CA ASP A 87 -30.77 -1.02 -2.04
C ASP A 87 -31.50 -1.10 -0.69
N ALA A 88 -30.77 -1.09 0.42
CA ALA A 88 -31.36 -1.03 1.76
C ALA A 88 -32.19 0.25 1.97
N VAL A 89 -31.70 1.41 1.50
CA VAL A 89 -32.44 2.67 1.55
C VAL A 89 -33.73 2.59 0.73
N LYS A 90 -33.69 2.06 -0.49
CA LYS A 90 -34.90 1.86 -1.32
C LYS A 90 -35.93 0.96 -0.64
N ILE A 91 -35.48 -0.09 0.06
CA ILE A 91 -36.37 -0.97 0.82
C ILE A 91 -37.02 -0.20 1.98
N ALA A 92 -36.24 0.59 2.73
CA ALA A 92 -36.76 1.42 3.82
C ALA A 92 -37.79 2.45 3.33
N GLU A 93 -37.56 3.08 2.17
CA GLU A 93 -38.53 4.00 1.55
C GLU A 93 -39.84 3.29 1.19
N LYS A 94 -39.76 2.08 0.59
CA LYS A 94 -40.95 1.28 0.27
C LYS A 94 -41.70 0.89 1.54
N ALA A 95 -41.00 0.45 2.59
CA ALA A 95 -41.61 0.12 3.87
C ALA A 95 -42.34 1.33 4.47
N THR A 96 -41.71 2.51 4.44
CA THR A 96 -42.32 3.76 4.91
C THR A 96 -43.60 4.10 4.16
N LYS A 97 -43.63 3.91 2.83
CA LYS A 97 -44.84 4.08 2.01
C LYS A 97 -45.95 3.10 2.41
N VAL A 98 -45.62 1.83 2.65
CA VAL A 98 -46.57 0.80 3.10
C VAL A 98 -47.15 1.17 4.46
N PHE A 99 -46.32 1.55 5.43
CA PHE A 99 -46.79 2.01 6.74
C PHE A 99 -47.73 3.22 6.63
N GLY A 100 -47.42 4.19 5.76
CA GLY A 100 -48.29 5.34 5.52
C GLY A 100 -49.65 4.97 4.91
N LEU A 101 -49.70 3.94 4.05
CA LEU A 101 -50.97 3.42 3.52
C LEU A 101 -51.78 2.68 4.59
N LEU A 102 -51.12 1.87 5.43
CA LEU A 102 -51.75 1.18 6.55
C LEU A 102 -52.36 2.15 7.56
N ASP A 103 -51.62 3.19 7.95
CA ASP A 103 -52.12 4.24 8.85
C ASP A 103 -53.37 4.95 8.28
N LYS A 104 -53.36 5.29 6.98
CA LYS A 104 -54.53 5.85 6.31
C LYS A 104 -55.73 4.91 6.31
N LEU A 105 -55.51 3.60 6.09
CA LEU A 105 -56.57 2.59 6.14
C LEU A 105 -57.15 2.45 7.55
N LEU A 106 -56.30 2.37 8.58
CA LEU A 106 -56.73 2.33 9.97
C LEU A 106 -57.55 3.56 10.35
N LYS A 107 -57.09 4.77 9.98
CA LYS A 107 -57.85 6.01 10.21
C LYS A 107 -59.22 6.01 9.55
N LYS A 108 -59.33 5.46 8.32
CA LYS A 108 -60.64 5.30 7.64
C LYS A 108 -61.52 4.30 8.35
N ALA A 109 -60.98 3.14 8.74
CA ALA A 109 -61.72 2.11 9.46
C ALA A 109 -62.26 2.62 10.79
N VAL A 110 -61.45 3.35 11.56
CA VAL A 110 -61.88 3.99 12.82
C VAL A 110 -63.00 5.01 12.58
N LYS A 111 -62.90 5.85 11.53
CA LYS A 111 -63.98 6.78 11.17
C LYS A 111 -65.27 6.08 10.77
N PHE A 112 -65.18 4.93 10.09
CA PHE A 112 -66.34 4.15 9.69
C PHE A 112 -67.00 3.42 10.86
N ALA A 113 -66.21 2.95 11.83
CA ALA A 113 -66.68 2.27 13.03
C ALA A 113 -67.11 3.22 14.16
N ALA A 114 -66.83 4.52 14.03
CA ALA A 114 -67.28 5.53 15.00
C ALA A 114 -68.81 5.64 14.96
N PRO A 115 -69.52 5.45 16.08
CA PRO A 115 -70.97 5.55 16.10
C PRO A 115 -71.39 6.99 15.75
N VAL A 116 -72.27 7.12 14.76
CA VAL A 116 -72.93 8.39 14.42
C VAL A 116 -73.97 8.65 15.51
N PHE A 117 -73.62 9.48 16.49
CA PHE A 117 -74.55 10.07 17.45
C PHE A 117 -74.82 11.52 17.07
#